data_AF-A0A0M3DIS7-F1
#
_entry.id   AF-A0A0M3DIS7-F1
#
_cell.length_a   1.000
_cell.length_b   1.000
_cell.length_c   1.000
_cell.angle_alpha   90.00
_cell.angle_beta   90.00
_cell.angle_gamma   90.00
#
_symmetry.space_group_name_H-M   'P 1'
#
loop_
_entity.id
_entity.type
_entity.pdbx_description
1 polymer ?
#
loop_
_entity_poly.entity_id
_entity_poly.type
_entity_poly.pdbx_seq_one_letter_code
_entity_poly.pdbx_strand_id
1 'polypeptide(L)'
;MDFLQTVIVGGLAGIIAGLIPYFIGKNKDQIKMATQALIVCGICGILLGLLLALPVALIYTFLICSKYKNEITCPYCNERILKDATVCKYCKQNINQ
;
A
#
# COMPACT_ATOMS: atom_id res chain seq x y z
N MET A 1 -28.69 -19.40 4.48
CA MET A 1 -27.52 -18.50 4.42
C MET A 1 -28.03 -17.17 3.89
N ASP A 2 -28.36 -16.24 4.79
CA ASP A 2 -28.91 -14.95 4.41
C ASP A 2 -27.87 -14.12 3.67
N PHE A 3 -28.27 -13.48 2.56
CA PHE A 3 -27.41 -12.60 1.77
C PHE A 3 -26.69 -11.55 2.63
N LEU A 4 -27.38 -11.08 3.68
CA LEU A 4 -26.86 -10.13 4.66
C LEU A 4 -25.66 -10.68 5.46
N GLN A 5 -25.69 -11.95 5.87
CA GLN A 5 -24.56 -12.56 6.58
C GLN A 5 -23.32 -12.65 5.69
N THR A 6 -23.48 -13.02 4.42
CA THR A 6 -22.37 -13.11 3.46
C THR A 6 -21.72 -11.74 3.24
N VAL A 7 -22.52 -10.67 3.10
CA VAL A 7 -22.03 -9.30 2.94
C VAL A 7 -21.25 -8.82 4.17
N ILE A 8 -21.80 -9.02 5.37
CA ILE A 8 -21.17 -8.55 6.61
C ILE A 8 -19.86 -9.30 6.88
N VAL A 9 -19.87 -10.63 6.79
CA VAL A 9 -18.68 -11.46 7.05
C VAL A 9 -17.61 -11.21 6.00
N GLY A 10 -17.99 -11.12 4.71
CA GLY A 10 -17.06 -10.82 3.63
C GLY A 10 -16.41 -9.44 3.75
N GLY A 11 -17.21 -8.42 4.07
CA GLY A 11 -16.70 -7.06 4.29
C GLY A 11 -15.72 -6.98 5.48
N LEU A 12 -16.06 -7.60 6.61
CA LEU A 12 -15.17 -7.64 7.78
C LEU A 12 -13.85 -8.36 7.45
N ALA A 13 -13.91 -9.53 6.81
CA ALA A 13 -12.73 -10.28 6.40
C ALA A 13 -11.84 -9.48 5.44
N GLY A 14 -12.44 -8.74 4.49
CA GLY A 14 -11.73 -7.87 3.55
C GLY A 14 -11.01 -6.71 4.24
N ILE A 15 -11.67 -6.03 5.18
CA ILE A 15 -11.06 -4.94 5.96
C ILE A 15 -9.91 -5.45 6.83
N ILE A 16 -10.08 -6.59 7.51
CA ILE A 16 -9.05 -7.20 8.35
C ILE A 16 -7.83 -7.59 7.50
N ALA A 17 -8.05 -8.25 6.36
CA ALA A 17 -6.97 -8.62 5.45
C ALA A 17 -6.25 -7.39 4.86
N GLY A 18 -7.00 -6.35 4.48
CA GLY A 18 -6.48 -5.09 3.95
C GLY A 18 -5.72 -4.25 4.99
N LEU A 19 -5.90 -4.52 6.28
CA LEU A 19 -5.19 -3.82 7.35
C LEU A 19 -3.68 -4.06 7.32
N ILE A 20 -3.25 -5.24 6.86
CA ILE A 20 -1.83 -5.63 6.74
C ILE A 20 -1.08 -4.74 5.74
N PRO A 21 -1.46 -4.68 4.43
CA PRO A 21 -0.82 -3.78 3.48
C PRO A 21 -0.99 -2.32 3.88
N TYR A 22 -2.10 -1.96 4.55
CA TYR A 22 -2.30 -0.60 5.05
C TYR A 22 -1.27 -0.21 6.09
N PHE A 23 -1.02 -1.07 7.08
CA PHE A 23 -0.05 -0.80 8.14
C PHE A 23 1.39 -0.77 7.61
N ILE A 24 1.74 -1.70 6.71
CA ILE A 24 3.05 -1.73 6.03
C ILE A 24 3.27 -0.45 5.21
N GLY A 25 2.28 -0.03 4.43
CA GLY A 25 2.39 1.19 3.63
C GLY A 25 2.39 2.47 4.45
N LYS A 26 1.64 2.52 5.56
CA LYS A 26 1.66 3.65 6.51
C LYS A 26 3.04 3.84 7.15
N ASN A 27 3.66 2.76 7.62
CA ASN A 27 5.00 2.82 8.23
C ASN A 27 6.12 3.14 7.22
N LYS A 28 5.81 3.04 5.92
CA LYS A 28 6.70 3.37 4.80
C LYS A 28 6.32 4.71 4.14
N ASP A 29 5.43 5.47 4.77
CA ASP A 29 4.86 6.74 4.29
C ASP A 29 4.17 6.70 2.91
N GLN A 30 3.90 5.51 2.40
CA GLN A 30 3.15 5.29 1.15
C GLN A 30 1.64 5.21 1.45
N ILE A 31 1.10 6.18 2.22
CA ILE A 31 -0.30 6.23 2.65
C ILE A 31 -1.25 6.13 1.45
N LYS A 32 -0.93 6.80 0.33
CA LYS A 32 -1.77 6.81 -0.88
C LYS A 32 -2.04 5.40 -1.41
N MET A 33 -1.02 4.56 -1.48
CA MET A 33 -1.12 3.17 -1.97
C MET A 33 -1.74 2.25 -0.92
N ALA A 34 -1.42 2.46 0.36
CA ALA A 34 -2.01 1.74 1.49
C ALA A 34 -3.53 1.93 1.57
N THR A 35 -4.02 3.16 1.47
CA THR A 35 -5.45 3.46 1.53
C THR A 35 -6.21 2.84 0.36
N GLN A 36 -5.61 2.84 -0.85
CA GLN A 36 -6.19 2.15 -2.01
C GLN A 36 -6.33 0.64 -1.75
N ALA A 37 -5.31 0.00 -1.20
CA ALA A 37 -5.37 -1.43 -0.85
C ALA A 37 -6.53 -1.72 0.11
N LEU A 38 -6.73 -0.89 1.14
CA LEU A 38 -7.79 -1.07 2.12
C LEU A 38 -9.19 -0.95 1.49
N ILE A 39 -9.40 0.06 0.64
CA ILE A 39 -10.67 0.28 -0.05
C ILE A 39 -10.97 -0.89 -1.00
N VAL A 40 -9.99 -1.29 -1.82
CA VAL A 40 -10.17 -2.37 -2.80
C VAL A 40 -10.41 -3.71 -2.07
N CYS A 41 -9.66 -4.02 -1.00
CA CYS A 41 -9.90 -5.22 -0.20
C CYS A 41 -11.28 -5.22 0.45
N GLY A 42 -11.77 -4.07 0.93
CA GLY A 42 -13.13 -3.94 1.49
C GLY A 42 -14.20 -4.21 0.45
N ILE A 43 -14.09 -3.61 -0.74
CA ILE A 43 -15.06 -3.80 -1.84
C ILE A 43 -15.03 -5.24 -2.34
N CYS A 44 -13.85 -5.81 -2.61
CA CYS A 44 -13.70 -7.20 -3.05
C CYS A 44 -14.18 -8.19 -1.99
N GLY A 45 -13.95 -7.89 -0.70
CA GLY A 45 -14.44 -8.68 0.42
C GLY A 45 -15.96 -8.77 0.48
N ILE A 46 -16.67 -7.67 0.19
CA ILE A 46 -18.14 -7.67 0.13
C ILE A 46 -18.66 -8.50 -1.05
N LEU A 47 -18.00 -8.44 -2.20
CA LEU A 47 -18.43 -9.13 -3.44
C LEU A 47 -18.15 -10.64 -3.44
N LEU A 48 -16.92 -11.03 -3.11
CA LEU A 48 -16.42 -12.41 -3.24
C LEU A 48 -15.75 -12.95 -1.97
N GLY A 49 -15.81 -12.21 -0.86
CA GLY A 49 -15.26 -12.64 0.43
C GLY A 49 -13.74 -12.64 0.49
N LEU A 50 -13.21 -13.48 1.40
CA LEU A 50 -11.77 -13.60 1.66
C LEU A 50 -10.99 -14.15 0.45
N LEU A 51 -11.64 -14.91 -0.43
CA LEU A 51 -11.00 -15.59 -1.55
C LEU A 51 -10.28 -14.62 -2.51
N LEU A 52 -10.88 -13.45 -2.76
CA LEU A 52 -10.26 -12.37 -3.54
C LEU A 52 -9.46 -11.39 -2.70
N ALA A 53 -9.81 -11.20 -1.43
CA ALA A 53 -9.07 -10.31 -0.54
C ALA A 53 -7.61 -10.75 -0.37
N LEU A 54 -7.35 -12.06 -0.30
CA LEU A 54 -6.00 -12.60 -0.10
C LEU A 54 -5.03 -12.28 -1.27
N PRO A 55 -5.34 -12.58 -2.54
CA PRO A 55 -4.44 -12.24 -3.66
C PRO A 55 -4.29 -10.73 -3.81
N VAL A 56 -5.36 -9.95 -3.63
CA VAL A 56 -5.30 -8.49 -3.69
C VAL A 56 -4.38 -7.93 -2.61
N ALA A 57 -4.52 -8.37 -1.35
CA ALA A 57 -3.68 -7.94 -0.25
C ALA A 57 -2.20 -8.28 -0.49
N LEU A 58 -1.90 -9.47 -1.03
CA LEU A 58 -0.55 -9.90 -1.40
C LEU A 58 0.06 -9.00 -2.49
N ILE A 59 -0.69 -8.73 -3.57
CA ILE A 59 -0.22 -7.88 -4.68
C ILE A 59 0.11 -6.47 -4.17
N TYR A 60 -0.81 -5.85 -3.41
CA TYR A 60 -0.57 -4.52 -2.86
C TYR A 60 0.61 -4.50 -1.87
N THR A 61 0.74 -5.51 -1.02
CA THR A 61 1.89 -5.65 -0.11
C THR A 61 3.20 -5.71 -0.90
N PHE A 62 3.24 -6.52 -1.96
CA PHE A 62 4.41 -6.65 -2.83
C PHE A 62 4.76 -5.33 -3.52
N LEU A 63 3.77 -4.61 -4.07
CA LEU A 63 3.97 -3.32 -4.72
C LEU A 63 4.51 -2.26 -3.76
N ILE A 64 3.95 -2.17 -2.55
CA ILE A 64 4.40 -1.23 -1.50
C ILE A 64 5.85 -1.51 -1.12
N CYS A 65 6.20 -2.79 -0.89
CA CYS A 65 7.56 -3.18 -0.54
C CYS A 65 8.56 -2.92 -1.67
N SER A 66 8.19 -3.22 -2.92
CA SER A 66 9.04 -3.00 -4.10
C SER A 66 9.33 -1.52 -4.33
N LYS A 67 8.30 -0.66 -4.17
CA LYS A 67 8.44 0.78 -4.36
C LYS A 67 9.30 1.43 -3.26
N TYR A 68 9.08 1.04 -2.00
CA TYR A 68 9.86 1.56 -0.87
C TYR A 68 11.36 1.27 -1.00
N LYS A 69 11.74 0.08 -1.49
CA LYS A 69 13.16 -0.26 -1.73
C LYS A 69 13.82 0.61 -2.81
N ASN A 70 13.01 1.28 -3.64
CA ASN A 70 13.49 2.19 -4.67
C ASN A 70 13.56 3.65 -4.21
N GLU A 71 13.35 3.92 -2.92
CA GLU A 71 13.44 5.27 -2.37
C GLU A 71 14.63 5.38 -1.41
N ILE A 72 15.36 6.50 -1.47
CA ILE A 72 16.41 6.88 -0.53
C ILE A 72 16.06 8.24 0.10
N THR A 73 16.65 8.53 1.25
CA THR A 73 16.56 9.84 1.88
C THR A 73 17.63 10.76 1.30
N CYS A 74 17.24 11.91 0.77
CA CYS A 74 18.18 12.89 0.24
C CYS A 74 19.10 13.42 1.36
N PRO A 75 20.44 13.39 1.22
CA PRO A 75 21.37 13.79 2.30
C PRO A 75 21.37 15.30 2.59
N TYR A 76 20.81 16.13 1.70
CA TYR A 76 20.79 17.58 1.85
C TYR A 76 19.50 18.13 2.47
N CYS A 77 18.36 17.56 2.11
CA CYS A 77 17.04 18.08 2.51
C CYS A 77 16.16 17.06 3.26
N ASN A 78 16.64 15.83 3.44
CA ASN A 78 15.95 14.74 4.12
C ASN A 78 14.61 14.29 3.51
N GLU A 79 14.31 14.73 2.28
CA GLU A 79 13.12 14.29 1.56
C GLU A 79 13.33 12.90 0.92
N ARG A 80 12.26 12.10 0.82
CA ARG A 80 12.33 10.79 0.14
C ARG A 80 12.22 10.95 -1.36
N ILE A 81 13.17 10.34 -2.05
CA ILE A 81 13.35 10.45 -3.49
C ILE A 81 13.67 9.07 -4.07
N LEU A 82 13.48 8.90 -5.38
CA LEU A 82 13.88 7.67 -6.06
C LEU A 82 15.40 7.50 -5.99
N LYS A 83 15.87 6.28 -5.68
CA LYS A 83 17.29 5.93 -5.62
C LYS A 83 18.03 6.20 -6.94
N ASP A 84 17.30 6.14 -8.06
CA ASP A 84 17.82 6.35 -9.40
C ASP A 84 17.80 7.84 -9.81
N ALA A 85 17.40 8.75 -8.92
CA ALA A 85 17.36 10.18 -9.19
C ALA A 85 18.75 10.81 -9.11
N THR A 86 19.24 11.36 -10.24
CA THR A 86 20.50 12.12 -10.28
C THR A 86 20.39 13.48 -9.57
N VAL A 87 19.20 14.09 -9.60
CA VAL A 87 18.94 15.41 -9.01
C VAL A 87 17.69 15.33 -8.14
N CYS A 88 17.77 15.88 -6.92
CA CYS A 88 16.63 15.89 -6.00
C CYS A 88 15.54 16.84 -6.52
N LYS A 89 14.30 16.34 -6.63
CA LYS A 89 13.13 17.11 -7.11
C LYS A 89 12.82 18.34 -6.23
N TYR A 90 13.21 18.29 -4.95
CA TYR A 90 12.85 19.29 -3.95
C TYR A 90 13.95 20.35 -3.78
N CYS A 91 15.17 19.94 -3.43
CA CYS A 91 16.28 20.88 -3.20
C CYS A 91 17.13 21.17 -4.46
N LYS A 92 16.91 20.46 -5.57
CA LYS A 92 17.67 20.57 -6.83
C LYS A 92 19.17 20.27 -6.75
N GLN A 93 19.64 19.72 -5.63
CA GLN A 93 21.03 19.28 -5.48
C GLN A 93 21.27 17.94 -6.21
N ASN A 94 22.49 17.76 -6.73
CA ASN A 94 22.93 16.51 -7.34
C ASN A 94 23.31 15.50 -6.25
N ILE A 95 22.85 14.27 -6.40
CA ILE A 95 22.93 13.22 -5.37
C ILE A 95 24.04 12.21 -5.70
N ASN A 96 24.50 12.21 -6.97
CA ASN A 96 25.54 11.33 -7.50
C ASN A 96 26.93 12.01 -7.48
N GLN A 97 27.18 12.94 -6.58
CA GLN A 97 28.51 13.55 -6.39
C GLN A 97 29.33 12.74 -5.40
#